data_AF-M6G448-F1
#
_entry.id   AF-M6G448-F1
#
_cell.length_a   1.000
_cell.length_b   1.000
_cell.length_c   1.000
_cell.angle_alpha   90.00
_cell.angle_beta   90.00
_cell.angle_gamma   90.00
#
_symmetry.space_group_name_H-M   'P 1'
#
loop_
_entity.id
_entity.type
_entity.pdbx_description
1 polymer ?
#
loop_
_entity_poly.entity_id
_entity_poly.type
_entity_poly.pdbx_seq_one_letter_code
_entity_poly.pdbx_strand_id
1 'polypeptide(L)'
;MFGVVFYESMIQHPKVVTSTEISKRLRISYKGAASLKKRFQVFASQQLPKYQKLTFDALDREFKDFSLPPDEDTDITEIMENRPYVCADTVVLYSASQRANQGRKRYRHAGSTASIYLSDKLGGKQVGTLAHTIAIKSGPVFFHSVPNQKMNTLGPIIQNHLPLQTPLMTDEGYPWLWNIYKSHRSVNHSAHSKDARYKWARNRWSKNGVHSQVAEGNHRLLKTAFSSYCYIRPENSTRYLNEFSFLKNAHVFGLDVICENEVALAGAECSDVDAVVGETKRWGKLSFGSDPRGPLEPAVGIGRKGFALRKNDSGSKNWFHSLIQEFEYFPETESSKDNVVFQSGFSLLNSPASLKDVNSLLLKEMNAHNTFWSDQNRTPIQRKKELQHQKTASKIWNLISDGKENGSYYSVSEVCNLLNIHKISAMLILRKWLKLKLIEKRRINQACYNRSIDFGIKKKAKEFPYLLYTNFKDKKSNGTLERLK
;
A
#
# COMPACT_ATOMS: atom_id res chain seq x y z
N MET A 1 -30.00 18.63 -11.86
CA MET A 1 -29.68 18.40 -10.43
C MET A 1 -28.34 17.72 -10.21
N PHE A 2 -28.08 16.52 -10.77
CA PHE A 2 -26.79 15.83 -10.59
C PHE A 2 -25.58 16.66 -11.04
N GLY A 3 -25.63 17.26 -12.23
CA GLY A 3 -24.55 18.12 -12.73
C GLY A 3 -24.21 19.30 -11.83
N VAL A 4 -25.21 19.88 -11.15
CA VAL A 4 -24.99 20.98 -10.17
C VAL A 4 -24.23 20.46 -8.95
N VAL A 5 -24.64 19.30 -8.41
CA VAL A 5 -23.92 18.67 -7.29
C VAL A 5 -22.49 18.35 -7.70
N PHE A 6 -22.29 17.76 -8.88
CA PHE A 6 -20.96 17.40 -9.37
C PHE A 6 -20.06 18.63 -9.56
N TYR A 7 -20.57 19.68 -10.24
CA TYR A 7 -19.83 20.91 -10.47
C TYR A 7 -19.47 21.65 -9.16
N GLU A 8 -20.43 21.78 -8.24
CA GLU A 8 -20.18 22.38 -6.92
C GLU A 8 -19.16 21.55 -6.11
N SER A 9 -19.22 20.22 -6.17
CA SER A 9 -18.23 19.35 -5.52
C SER A 9 -16.82 19.50 -6.12
N MET A 10 -16.70 19.72 -7.42
CA MET A 10 -15.41 19.98 -8.07
C MET A 10 -14.81 21.32 -7.63
N ILE A 11 -15.60 22.40 -7.63
CA ILE A 11 -15.13 23.74 -7.27
C ILE A 11 -14.77 23.86 -5.79
N GLN A 12 -15.59 23.27 -4.92
CA GLN A 12 -15.39 23.43 -3.49
C GLN A 12 -14.27 22.53 -2.94
N HIS A 13 -13.76 21.56 -3.70
CA HIS A 13 -12.67 20.69 -3.26
C HIS A 13 -11.45 21.54 -2.80
N PRO A 14 -10.88 21.31 -1.60
CA PRO A 14 -10.97 20.11 -0.76
C PRO A 14 -12.17 20.06 0.21
N LYS A 15 -13.05 21.05 0.26
CA LYS A 15 -14.28 20.96 1.06
C LYS A 15 -15.24 19.96 0.42
N VAL A 16 -15.89 19.15 1.24
CA VAL A 16 -16.94 18.21 0.82
C VAL A 16 -18.31 18.86 0.86
N VAL A 17 -19.14 18.61 -0.16
CA VAL A 17 -20.51 19.13 -0.22
C VAL A 17 -21.46 18.16 0.48
N THR A 18 -22.11 18.61 1.56
CA THR A 18 -22.98 17.74 2.37
C THR A 18 -24.41 17.62 1.82
N SER A 19 -25.14 16.56 2.21
CA SER A 19 -26.56 16.42 1.86
C SER A 19 -27.41 17.61 2.33
N THR A 20 -27.06 18.23 3.46
CA THR A 20 -27.73 19.43 3.98
C THR A 20 -27.50 20.64 3.07
N GLU A 21 -26.27 20.83 2.60
CA GLU A 21 -25.96 21.89 1.64
C GLU A 21 -26.66 21.68 0.30
N ILE A 22 -26.67 20.44 -0.21
CA ILE A 22 -27.39 20.08 -1.45
C ILE A 22 -28.89 20.39 -1.30
N SER A 23 -29.50 20.01 -0.17
CA SER A 23 -30.91 20.28 0.12
C SER A 23 -31.22 21.77 0.11
N LYS A 24 -30.41 22.59 0.77
CA LYS A 24 -30.57 24.05 0.81
C LYS A 24 -30.36 24.68 -0.57
N ARG A 25 -29.32 24.26 -1.29
CA ARG A 25 -28.94 24.84 -2.60
C ARG A 25 -29.96 24.54 -3.68
N LEU A 26 -30.45 23.30 -3.73
CA LEU A 26 -31.42 22.86 -4.74
C LEU A 26 -32.88 23.02 -4.31
N ARG A 27 -33.14 23.47 -3.07
CA ARG A 27 -34.48 23.58 -2.46
C ARG A 27 -35.28 22.27 -2.56
N ILE A 28 -34.61 21.14 -2.32
CA ILE A 28 -35.22 19.80 -2.29
C ILE A 28 -35.24 19.23 -0.88
N SER A 29 -36.08 18.25 -0.64
CA SER A 29 -36.11 17.53 0.65
C SER A 29 -34.74 16.91 0.98
N TYR A 30 -34.43 16.81 2.27
CA TYR A 30 -33.18 16.18 2.72
C TYR A 30 -33.01 14.76 2.19
N LYS A 31 -34.11 13.98 2.14
CA LYS A 31 -34.10 12.61 1.59
C LYS A 31 -33.73 12.60 0.10
N GLY A 32 -34.25 13.56 -0.67
CA GLY A 32 -33.88 13.74 -2.08
C GLY A 32 -32.40 14.11 -2.24
N ALA A 33 -31.92 15.06 -1.44
CA ALA A 33 -30.51 15.47 -1.44
C ALA A 33 -29.56 14.35 -1.03
N ALA A 34 -29.89 13.57 -0.01
CA ALA A 34 -29.10 12.41 0.41
C ALA A 34 -29.06 11.32 -0.67
N SER A 35 -30.15 11.12 -1.41
CA SER A 35 -30.17 10.20 -2.56
C SER A 35 -29.26 10.69 -3.68
N LEU A 36 -29.30 11.99 -4.02
CA LEU A 36 -28.38 12.59 -5.00
C LEU A 36 -26.92 12.46 -4.57
N LYS A 37 -26.62 12.70 -3.29
CA LYS A 37 -25.27 12.53 -2.73
C LYS A 37 -24.77 11.09 -2.91
N LYS A 38 -25.59 10.09 -2.57
CA LYS A 38 -25.24 8.68 -2.75
C LYS A 38 -25.01 8.34 -4.23
N ARG A 39 -25.81 8.89 -5.14
CA ARG A 39 -25.61 8.71 -6.60
C ARG A 39 -24.26 9.28 -7.05
N PHE A 40 -23.89 10.46 -6.55
CA PHE A 40 -22.59 11.05 -6.83
C PHE A 40 -21.43 10.19 -6.30
N GLN A 41 -21.56 9.65 -5.09
CA GLN A 41 -20.55 8.77 -4.51
C GLN A 41 -20.39 7.45 -5.27
N VAL A 42 -21.49 6.86 -5.74
CA VAL A 42 -21.46 5.65 -6.59
C VAL A 42 -20.80 5.98 -7.92
N PHE A 43 -21.17 7.09 -8.56
CA PHE A 43 -20.51 7.54 -9.79
C PHE A 43 -19.01 7.71 -9.60
N ALA A 44 -18.57 8.42 -8.56
CA ALA A 44 -17.16 8.59 -8.25
C ALA A 44 -16.43 7.24 -8.05
N SER A 45 -17.07 6.30 -7.34
CA SER A 45 -16.50 4.96 -7.10
C SER A 45 -16.34 4.16 -8.40
N GLN A 46 -17.27 4.29 -9.35
CA GLN A 46 -17.19 3.61 -10.64
C GLN A 46 -16.12 4.20 -11.57
N GLN A 47 -15.85 5.51 -11.48
CA GLN A 47 -14.85 6.17 -12.33
C GLN A 47 -13.43 6.09 -11.76
N LEU A 48 -13.27 5.93 -10.45
CA LEU A 48 -11.96 5.90 -9.79
C LEU A 48 -10.96 4.86 -10.35
N PRO A 49 -11.38 3.63 -10.76
CA PRO A 49 -10.48 2.67 -11.38
C PRO A 49 -9.79 3.17 -12.66
N LYS A 50 -10.42 4.10 -13.41
CA LYS A 50 -9.80 4.70 -14.61
C LYS A 50 -8.55 5.50 -14.22
N TYR A 51 -8.66 6.35 -13.20
CA TYR A 51 -7.51 7.10 -12.67
C TYR A 51 -6.44 6.20 -12.05
N GLN A 52 -6.86 5.13 -11.37
CA GLN A 52 -5.93 4.13 -10.84
C GLN A 52 -5.10 3.51 -11.96
N LYS A 53 -5.74 3.06 -13.05
CA LYS A 53 -5.05 2.46 -14.20
C LYS A 53 -4.06 3.44 -14.85
N LEU A 54 -4.49 4.68 -15.08
CA LEU A 54 -3.61 5.72 -15.65
C LEU A 54 -2.40 5.99 -14.77
N THR A 55 -2.61 6.04 -13.45
CA THR A 55 -1.52 6.22 -12.49
C THR A 55 -0.55 5.05 -12.53
N PHE A 56 -1.08 3.82 -12.54
CA PHE A 56 -0.29 2.59 -12.62
C PHE A 56 0.57 2.59 -13.89
N ASP A 57 -0.05 2.81 -15.05
CA ASP A 57 0.62 2.81 -16.35
C ASP A 57 1.69 3.90 -16.45
N ALA A 58 1.44 5.08 -15.85
CA ALA A 58 2.43 6.16 -15.80
C ALA A 58 3.64 5.81 -14.94
N LEU A 59 3.41 5.23 -13.76
CA LEU A 59 4.49 4.79 -12.86
C LEU A 59 5.28 3.62 -13.45
N ASP A 60 4.61 2.67 -14.12
CA ASP A 60 5.25 1.50 -14.71
C ASP A 60 6.22 1.92 -15.82
N ARG A 61 5.81 2.88 -16.66
CA ARG A 61 6.67 3.46 -17.70
C ARG A 61 7.87 4.22 -17.12
N GLU A 62 7.65 5.00 -16.07
CA GLU A 62 8.68 5.83 -15.44
C GLU A 62 9.74 4.97 -14.71
N PHE A 63 9.32 3.86 -14.10
CA PHE A 63 10.18 3.04 -13.22
C PHE A 63 10.59 1.68 -13.80
N LYS A 64 10.30 1.40 -15.08
CA LYS A 64 10.55 0.11 -15.74
C LYS A 64 11.95 -0.47 -15.52
N ASP A 65 12.96 0.37 -15.65
CA ASP A 65 14.38 -0.01 -15.52
C ASP A 65 15.05 0.75 -14.35
N PHE A 66 14.25 1.22 -13.40
CA PHE A 66 14.71 1.99 -12.26
C PHE A 66 14.82 1.12 -11.01
N SER A 67 15.91 1.29 -10.27
CA SER A 67 16.00 0.75 -8.92
C SER A 67 16.81 1.67 -8.02
N LEU A 68 16.38 1.79 -6.77
CA LEU A 68 17.18 2.51 -5.78
C LEU A 68 18.42 1.69 -5.41
N PRO A 69 19.50 2.36 -4.95
CA PRO A 69 20.66 1.68 -4.38
C PRO A 69 20.23 0.63 -3.36
N PRO A 70 20.90 -0.52 -3.24
CA PRO A 70 20.41 -1.57 -2.36
C PRO A 70 20.66 -1.27 -0.87
N ASP A 71 21.57 -0.34 -0.56
CA ASP A 71 21.73 0.25 0.76
C ASP A 71 20.60 1.25 1.09
N GLU A 72 20.01 1.10 2.28
CA GLU A 72 18.92 1.96 2.77
C GLU A 72 19.43 3.24 3.42
N ASP A 73 20.70 3.27 3.86
CA ASP A 73 21.32 4.43 4.47
C ASP A 73 21.95 5.39 3.44
N THR A 74 21.90 5.05 2.15
CA THR A 74 22.27 5.94 1.05
C THR A 74 21.24 7.06 0.88
N ASP A 75 21.71 8.29 0.68
CA ASP A 75 20.85 9.43 0.35
C ASP A 75 20.32 9.29 -1.09
N ILE A 76 18.99 9.34 -1.24
CA ILE A 76 18.30 9.22 -2.53
C ILE A 76 17.79 10.55 -3.06
N THR A 77 18.07 11.67 -2.37
CA THR A 77 17.53 13.00 -2.71
C THR A 77 17.80 13.38 -4.16
N GLU A 78 19.06 13.28 -4.60
CA GLU A 78 19.45 13.61 -5.99
C GLU A 78 18.85 12.63 -7.01
N ILE A 79 18.80 11.34 -6.66
CA ILE A 79 18.27 10.27 -7.54
C ILE A 79 16.76 10.47 -7.79
N MET A 80 16.03 10.97 -6.78
CA MET A 80 14.58 11.13 -6.80
C MET A 80 14.11 12.55 -7.16
N GLU A 81 15.01 13.53 -7.34
CA GLU A 81 14.65 14.95 -7.46
C GLU A 81 13.63 15.24 -8.57
N ASN A 82 13.80 14.61 -9.73
CA ASN A 82 12.95 14.81 -10.91
C ASN A 82 11.97 13.65 -11.16
N ARG A 83 11.72 12.81 -10.15
CA ARG A 83 10.89 11.61 -10.29
C ARG A 83 9.62 11.68 -9.44
N PRO A 84 8.55 10.95 -9.81
CA PRO A 84 7.37 10.83 -8.97
C PRO A 84 7.72 10.28 -7.59
N TYR A 85 7.44 11.06 -6.55
CA TYR A 85 7.69 10.67 -5.17
C TYR A 85 6.43 10.06 -4.56
N VAL A 86 6.45 8.74 -4.31
CA VAL A 86 5.26 7.97 -3.91
C VAL A 86 5.30 7.64 -2.42
N CYS A 87 4.25 8.03 -1.69
CA CYS A 87 4.07 7.74 -0.29
C CYS A 87 2.87 6.82 -0.05
N ALA A 88 3.01 5.92 0.93
CA ALA A 88 1.88 5.20 1.49
C ALA A 88 1.87 5.26 3.02
N ASP A 89 0.71 5.55 3.59
CA ASP A 89 0.53 5.64 5.04
C ASP A 89 -0.94 5.39 5.43
N THR A 90 -1.24 5.33 6.73
CA THR A 90 -2.60 5.10 7.25
C THR A 90 -2.92 6.09 8.35
N VAL A 91 -4.16 6.58 8.33
CA VAL A 91 -4.65 7.53 9.32
C VAL A 91 -5.99 7.09 9.90
N VAL A 92 -6.14 7.29 11.20
CA VAL A 92 -7.43 7.16 11.88
C VAL A 92 -8.26 8.41 11.59
N LEU A 93 -9.37 8.23 10.88
CA LEU A 93 -10.30 9.28 10.52
C LEU A 93 -11.33 9.51 11.63
N TYR A 94 -11.92 8.43 12.12
CA TYR A 94 -12.80 8.42 13.29
C TYR A 94 -12.31 7.36 14.27
N SER A 95 -12.18 7.70 15.55
CA SER A 95 -11.74 6.77 16.59
C SER A 95 -12.86 6.46 17.58
N ALA A 96 -12.83 5.26 18.17
CA ALA A 96 -13.60 4.91 19.34
C ALA A 96 -13.17 5.77 20.55
N SER A 97 -14.01 6.75 20.90
CA SER A 97 -13.78 7.61 22.06
C SER A 97 -13.86 6.82 23.37
N GLN A 98 -13.32 7.37 24.45
CA GLN A 98 -13.47 6.77 25.79
C GLN A 98 -14.95 6.67 26.19
N ARG A 99 -15.77 7.63 25.78
CA ARG A 99 -17.23 7.60 25.98
C ARG A 99 -17.89 6.48 25.20
N ALA A 100 -17.50 6.28 23.93
CA ALA A 100 -17.98 5.14 23.14
C ALA A 100 -17.57 3.80 23.78
N ASN A 101 -16.42 3.76 24.45
CA ASN A 101 -15.95 2.61 25.22
C ASN A 101 -16.52 2.53 26.65
N GLN A 102 -17.48 3.37 27.05
CA GLN A 102 -18.06 3.39 28.40
C GLN A 102 -16.99 3.49 29.51
N GLY A 103 -15.93 4.27 29.28
CA GLY A 103 -14.81 4.40 30.22
C GLY A 103 -13.85 3.21 30.28
N ARG A 104 -14.13 2.13 29.53
CA ARG A 104 -13.28 0.94 29.50
C ARG A 104 -12.01 1.19 28.73
N LYS A 105 -10.94 0.51 29.14
CA LYS A 105 -9.68 0.50 28.39
C LYS A 105 -9.94 -0.10 27.01
N ARG A 106 -9.30 0.48 26.00
CA ARG A 106 -9.30 -0.04 24.62
C ARG A 106 -8.80 -1.49 24.62
N TYR A 107 -9.14 -2.20 23.54
CA TYR A 107 -8.62 -3.55 23.30
C TYR A 107 -7.09 -3.59 23.45
N ARG A 108 -6.53 -4.75 23.86
CA ARG A 108 -5.13 -4.95 24.28
C ARG A 108 -4.06 -4.70 23.21
N HIS A 109 -4.41 -4.09 22.07
CA HIS A 109 -3.46 -3.72 21.04
C HIS A 109 -3.23 -2.20 21.12
N ALA A 110 -1.99 -1.77 21.27
CA ALA A 110 -1.65 -0.37 21.08
C ALA A 110 -1.67 -0.03 19.57
N GLY A 111 -1.94 1.23 19.22
CA GLY A 111 -1.82 1.73 17.85
C GLY A 111 -3.14 2.10 17.16
N SER A 112 -3.03 2.52 15.90
CA SER A 112 -4.13 3.06 15.09
C SER A 112 -5.27 2.07 14.89
N THR A 113 -4.97 0.81 14.58
CA THR A 113 -5.97 -0.25 14.41
C THR A 113 -6.86 -0.42 15.64
N ALA A 114 -6.28 -0.51 16.85
CA ALA A 114 -7.09 -0.69 18.06
C ALA A 114 -7.97 0.50 18.39
N SER A 115 -7.62 1.69 17.90
CA SER A 115 -8.38 2.90 18.15
C SER A 115 -9.72 2.96 17.39
N ILE A 116 -9.92 2.14 16.37
CA ILE A 116 -11.16 2.10 15.58
C ILE A 116 -12.15 1.03 16.06
N TYR A 117 -11.76 0.17 17.00
CA TYR A 117 -12.62 -0.87 17.57
C TYR A 117 -13.02 -0.52 19.01
N LEU A 118 -14.21 -0.97 19.40
CA LEU A 118 -14.62 -0.99 20.80
C LEU A 118 -13.82 -2.05 21.59
N SER A 119 -13.84 -1.96 22.91
CA SER A 119 -13.29 -3.03 23.77
C SER A 119 -13.99 -4.37 23.53
N ASP A 120 -13.31 -5.51 23.72
CA ASP A 120 -13.93 -6.84 23.60
C ASP A 120 -15.15 -7.01 24.51
N LYS A 121 -15.13 -6.38 25.69
CA LYS A 121 -16.27 -6.38 26.63
C LYS A 121 -17.52 -5.66 26.09
N LEU A 122 -17.39 -4.98 24.95
CA LEU A 122 -18.46 -4.30 24.22
C LEU A 122 -18.68 -4.96 22.84
N GLY A 123 -18.22 -6.20 22.66
CA GLY A 123 -18.36 -6.97 21.42
C GLY A 123 -17.39 -6.56 20.31
N GLY A 124 -16.31 -5.84 20.66
CA GLY A 124 -15.16 -5.61 19.76
C GLY A 124 -15.48 -5.04 18.38
N LYS A 125 -16.63 -4.34 18.24
CA LYS A 125 -17.15 -3.86 16.95
C LYS A 125 -16.31 -2.69 16.41
N GLN A 126 -16.09 -2.67 15.11
CA GLN A 126 -15.53 -1.50 14.43
C GLN A 126 -16.54 -0.35 14.45
N VAL A 127 -16.16 0.75 15.09
CA VAL A 127 -16.95 2.00 15.15
C VAL A 127 -16.19 3.18 14.54
N GLY A 128 -14.88 3.05 14.42
CA GLY A 128 -14.02 4.01 13.78
C GLY A 128 -13.71 3.65 12.33
N THR A 129 -13.14 4.62 11.61
CA THR A 129 -12.68 4.45 10.23
C THR A 129 -11.18 4.66 10.19
N LEU A 130 -10.46 3.68 9.64
CA LEU A 130 -9.05 3.77 9.32
C LEU A 130 -8.95 3.91 7.80
N ALA A 131 -8.26 4.96 7.34
CA ALA A 131 -8.06 5.24 5.92
C ALA A 131 -6.60 4.96 5.57
N HIS A 132 -6.38 4.12 4.56
CA HIS A 132 -5.08 3.96 3.92
C HIS A 132 -4.96 4.92 2.74
N THR A 133 -3.83 5.60 2.65
CA THR A 133 -3.56 6.59 1.62
C THR A 133 -2.38 6.13 0.79
N ILE A 134 -2.54 6.17 -0.53
CA ILE A 134 -1.46 6.09 -1.51
C ILE A 134 -1.45 7.45 -2.22
N ALA A 135 -0.34 8.19 -2.10
CA ALA A 135 -0.25 9.56 -2.58
C ALA A 135 1.04 9.78 -3.36
N ILE A 136 0.93 10.47 -4.50
CA ILE A 136 2.06 10.91 -5.31
C ILE A 136 2.26 12.40 -5.10
N LYS A 137 3.50 12.85 -4.88
CA LYS A 137 3.83 14.27 -4.69
C LYS A 137 3.34 15.09 -5.88
N SER A 138 2.55 16.12 -5.60
CA SER A 138 1.88 16.97 -6.61
C SER A 138 1.02 16.22 -7.63
N GLY A 139 0.64 14.97 -7.33
CA GLY A 139 -0.07 14.08 -8.25
C GLY A 139 -1.34 13.49 -7.63
N PRO A 140 -1.79 12.33 -8.14
CA PRO A 140 -3.02 11.70 -7.69
C PRO A 140 -2.89 11.11 -6.28
N VAL A 141 -4.05 10.92 -5.65
CA VAL A 141 -4.19 10.38 -4.30
C VAL A 141 -5.36 9.42 -4.24
N PHE A 142 -5.16 8.27 -3.59
CA PHE A 142 -6.16 7.24 -3.41
C PHE A 142 -6.33 6.94 -1.92
N PHE A 143 -7.57 7.01 -1.45
CA PHE A 143 -7.95 6.68 -0.08
C PHE A 143 -8.78 5.41 -0.03
N HIS A 144 -8.41 4.47 0.83
CA HIS A 144 -9.09 3.19 1.01
C HIS A 144 -9.52 3.01 2.45
N SER A 145 -10.75 2.56 2.68
CA SER A 145 -11.19 2.16 4.02
C SER A 145 -10.67 0.78 4.33
N VAL A 146 -10.01 0.62 5.48
CA VAL A 146 -9.34 -0.64 5.85
C VAL A 146 -9.63 -1.03 7.30
N PRO A 147 -9.73 -2.34 7.61
CA PRO A 147 -9.92 -2.81 8.99
C PRO A 147 -8.66 -2.71 9.84
N ASN A 148 -7.48 -2.83 9.22
CA ASN A 148 -6.22 -2.91 9.95
C ASN A 148 -5.01 -2.57 9.04
N GLN A 149 -3.84 -2.39 9.66
CA GLN A 149 -2.58 -2.12 8.96
C GLN A 149 -1.79 -3.40 8.59
N LYS A 150 -2.44 -4.56 8.52
CA LYS A 150 -1.74 -5.83 8.24
C LYS A 150 -1.48 -5.99 6.74
N MET A 151 -0.49 -6.81 6.43
CA MET A 151 -0.10 -7.15 5.06
C MET A 151 -1.24 -7.70 4.22
N ASN A 152 -2.05 -8.63 4.75
CA ASN A 152 -3.14 -9.24 3.97
C ASN A 152 -4.22 -8.25 3.56
N THR A 153 -4.34 -7.16 4.31
CA THR A 153 -5.28 -6.07 4.02
C THR A 153 -4.66 -5.08 3.05
N LEU A 154 -3.46 -4.59 3.36
CA LEU A 154 -2.85 -3.47 2.65
C LEU A 154 -2.01 -3.90 1.43
N GLY A 155 -1.39 -5.07 1.47
CA GLY A 155 -0.55 -5.60 0.40
C GLY A 155 -1.28 -5.68 -0.94
N PRO A 156 -2.45 -6.32 -1.02
CA PRO A 156 -3.24 -6.36 -2.25
C PRO A 156 -3.65 -4.97 -2.74
N ILE A 157 -4.04 -4.07 -1.82
CA ILE A 157 -4.44 -2.70 -2.18
C ILE A 157 -3.26 -1.96 -2.82
N ILE A 158 -2.08 -2.01 -2.21
CA ILE A 158 -0.89 -1.32 -2.70
C ILE A 158 -0.44 -1.92 -4.05
N GLN A 159 -0.40 -3.25 -4.17
CA GLN A 159 -0.04 -3.94 -5.43
C GLN A 159 -0.99 -3.59 -6.58
N ASN A 160 -2.29 -3.45 -6.30
CA ASN A 160 -3.26 -3.06 -7.32
C ASN A 160 -3.05 -1.61 -7.81
N HIS A 161 -2.42 -0.74 -7.02
CA HIS A 161 -2.23 0.68 -7.35
C HIS A 161 -0.83 1.02 -7.85
N LEU A 162 0.19 0.26 -7.44
CA LEU A 162 1.59 0.59 -7.68
C LEU A 162 2.34 -0.59 -8.31
N PRO A 163 3.02 -0.39 -9.45
CA PRO A 163 3.95 -1.36 -10.03
C PRO A 163 5.08 -1.72 -9.07
N LEU A 164 5.54 -2.98 -9.07
CA LEU A 164 6.51 -3.50 -8.09
C LEU A 164 7.88 -2.80 -8.09
N GLN A 165 8.23 -2.14 -9.19
CA GLN A 165 9.49 -1.39 -9.33
C GLN A 165 9.42 0.02 -8.74
N THR A 166 8.20 0.52 -8.48
CA THR A 166 7.97 1.87 -7.95
C THR A 166 8.67 2.04 -6.60
N PRO A 167 9.51 3.09 -6.45
CA PRO A 167 10.03 3.50 -5.15
C PRO A 167 8.90 3.90 -4.22
N LEU A 168 8.74 3.19 -3.11
CA LEU A 168 7.66 3.41 -2.15
C LEU A 168 8.21 3.87 -0.82
N MET A 169 7.81 5.06 -0.37
CA MET A 169 8.25 5.65 0.88
C MET A 169 7.14 5.59 1.92
N THR A 170 7.43 5.02 3.09
CA THR A 170 6.46 4.87 4.19
C THR A 170 7.05 5.25 5.55
N ASP A 171 6.22 5.28 6.58
CA ASP A 171 6.70 5.16 7.97
C ASP A 171 7.16 3.71 8.26
N GLU A 172 7.81 3.46 9.40
CA GLU A 172 8.22 2.13 9.88
C GLU A 172 7.04 1.19 10.20
N GLY A 173 5.80 1.68 10.17
CA GLY A 173 4.58 0.89 10.40
C GLY A 173 4.30 -0.22 9.38
N TYR A 174 5.12 -0.33 8.33
CA TYR A 174 4.94 -1.26 7.21
C TYR A 174 6.12 -2.23 7.06
N PRO A 175 6.41 -3.05 8.08
CA PRO A 175 7.62 -3.87 8.13
C PRO A 175 7.63 -5.05 7.15
N TRP A 176 6.63 -5.22 6.30
CA TRP A 176 6.53 -6.31 5.32
C TRP A 176 6.69 -5.82 3.87
N LEU A 177 6.63 -4.50 3.63
CA LEU A 177 6.72 -3.93 2.28
C LEU A 177 8.07 -4.14 1.61
N TRP A 178 9.16 -4.22 2.38
CA TRP A 178 10.50 -4.47 1.85
C TRP A 178 10.62 -5.77 1.06
N ASN A 179 9.73 -6.74 1.28
CA ASN A 179 9.74 -8.00 0.55
C ASN A 179 8.97 -7.92 -0.77
N ILE A 180 8.06 -6.96 -0.91
CA ILE A 180 7.22 -6.79 -2.10
C ILE A 180 7.88 -5.78 -3.04
N TYR A 181 8.29 -4.63 -2.49
CA TYR A 181 8.90 -3.54 -3.24
C TYR A 181 10.39 -3.47 -2.92
N LYS A 182 11.23 -3.81 -3.91
CA LYS A 182 12.70 -3.77 -3.77
C LYS A 182 13.20 -2.36 -3.42
N SER A 183 12.57 -1.34 -4.00
CA SER A 183 12.87 0.08 -3.78
C SER A 183 12.08 0.68 -2.61
N HIS A 184 11.53 -0.13 -1.71
CA HIS A 184 10.87 0.37 -0.50
C HIS A 184 11.86 1.09 0.43
N ARG A 185 11.41 2.19 1.02
CA ARG A 185 12.13 2.93 2.06
C ARG A 185 11.18 3.31 3.19
N SER A 186 11.68 3.22 4.42
CA SER A 186 10.91 3.59 5.61
C SER A 186 11.67 4.59 6.48
N VAL A 187 10.95 5.55 7.03
CA VAL A 187 11.47 6.49 8.05
C VAL A 187 10.91 6.12 9.41
N ASN A 188 11.71 6.28 10.46
CA ASN A 188 11.28 6.08 11.83
C ASN A 188 10.94 7.41 12.51
N HIS A 189 9.66 7.79 12.56
CA HIS A 189 9.26 9.02 13.25
C HIS A 189 9.40 8.97 14.79
N SER A 190 9.60 7.77 15.34
CA SER A 190 9.82 7.54 16.78
C SER A 190 11.31 7.49 17.15
N ALA A 191 12.23 7.61 16.19
CA ALA A 191 13.65 7.59 16.46
C ALA A 191 14.05 8.77 17.35
N HIS A 192 14.67 8.45 18.48
CA HIS A 192 15.24 9.42 19.40
C HIS A 192 16.57 9.99 18.84
N SER A 193 16.90 11.22 19.24
CA SER A 193 18.19 11.82 18.90
C SER A 193 19.34 10.95 19.42
N LYS A 194 20.42 10.86 18.63
CA LYS A 194 21.67 10.22 19.05
C LYS A 194 22.45 11.07 20.07
N ASP A 195 22.19 12.38 20.11
CA ASP A 195 22.82 13.27 21.09
C ASP A 195 22.21 13.04 22.47
N ALA A 196 23.06 12.73 23.45
CA ALA A 196 22.67 12.49 24.83
C ALA A 196 21.89 13.66 25.46
N ARG A 197 22.19 14.90 25.04
CA ARG A 197 21.51 16.13 25.52
C ARG A 197 20.04 16.18 25.09
N TYR A 198 19.72 15.58 23.94
CA TYR A 198 18.40 15.64 23.32
C TYR A 198 17.75 14.26 23.24
N LYS A 199 18.05 13.36 24.17
CA LYS A 199 17.58 11.96 24.17
C LYS A 199 16.06 11.82 24.04
N TRP A 200 15.27 12.79 24.51
CA TRP A 200 13.81 12.79 24.39
C TRP A 200 13.28 13.47 23.11
N ALA A 201 14.13 14.22 22.41
CA ALA A 201 13.80 14.78 21.11
C ALA A 201 13.69 13.65 20.08
N ARG A 202 12.66 13.73 19.23
CA ARG A 202 12.44 12.79 18.14
C ARG A 202 12.92 13.42 16.84
N ASN A 203 13.60 12.65 16.01
CA ASN A 203 13.92 13.03 14.64
C ASN A 203 12.69 12.74 13.77
N ARG A 204 11.81 13.74 13.62
CA ARG A 204 10.43 13.50 13.17
C ARG A 204 10.21 13.57 11.67
N TRP A 205 11.09 14.14 10.85
CA TRP A 205 10.63 14.70 9.57
C TRP A 205 11.11 13.96 8.32
N SER A 206 12.39 13.64 8.22
CA SER A 206 12.97 12.97 7.05
C SER A 206 14.35 12.39 7.39
N LYS A 207 14.82 11.44 6.59
CA LYS A 207 16.19 10.93 6.61
C LYS A 207 16.59 10.51 5.19
N ASN A 208 17.75 10.95 4.70
CA ASN A 208 18.34 10.50 3.44
C ASN A 208 17.39 10.64 2.22
N GLY A 209 16.67 11.76 2.13
CA GLY A 209 15.66 11.98 1.09
C GLY A 209 14.34 11.22 1.28
N VAL A 210 14.21 10.38 2.31
CA VAL A 210 12.99 9.62 2.62
C VAL A 210 12.15 10.37 3.66
N HIS A 211 10.84 10.45 3.40
CA HIS A 211 9.79 11.01 4.26
C HIS A 211 8.39 10.52 3.83
N SER A 212 7.41 10.64 4.72
CA SER A 212 5.97 10.30 4.51
C SER A 212 5.05 11.53 4.35
N GLN A 213 5.64 12.74 4.36
CA GLN A 213 4.91 14.03 4.42
C GLN A 213 3.82 14.21 3.35
N VAL A 214 3.97 13.61 2.17
CA VAL A 214 2.95 13.70 1.10
C VAL A 214 1.64 13.05 1.54
N ALA A 215 1.72 11.89 2.20
CA ALA A 215 0.55 11.22 2.76
C ALA A 215 -0.01 12.00 3.96
N GLU A 216 0.85 12.48 4.88
CA GLU A 216 0.43 13.25 6.05
C GLU A 216 -0.28 14.57 5.68
N GLY A 217 0.21 15.29 4.66
CA GLY A 217 -0.44 16.49 4.15
C GLY A 217 -1.84 16.22 3.63
N ASN A 218 -2.01 15.12 2.89
CA ASN A 218 -3.31 14.66 2.42
C ASN A 218 -4.22 14.17 3.57
N HIS A 219 -3.66 13.56 4.61
CA HIS A 219 -4.41 13.20 5.82
C HIS A 219 -4.99 14.43 6.53
N ARG A 220 -4.26 15.55 6.56
CA ARG A 220 -4.77 16.80 7.11
C ARG A 220 -5.96 17.31 6.30
N LEU A 221 -5.84 17.36 4.98
CA LEU A 221 -6.95 17.75 4.08
C LEU A 221 -8.17 16.86 4.28
N LEU A 222 -7.95 15.54 4.31
CA LEU A 222 -9.01 14.55 4.52
C LEU A 222 -9.73 14.78 5.86
N LYS A 223 -9.00 14.94 6.97
CA LYS A 223 -9.60 15.17 8.30
C LYS A 223 -10.40 16.47 8.36
N THR A 224 -9.85 17.55 7.80
CA THR A 224 -10.54 18.84 7.76
C THR A 224 -11.83 18.73 6.94
N ALA A 225 -11.78 18.12 5.76
CA ALA A 225 -12.96 17.91 4.93
C ALA A 225 -14.01 17.04 5.63
N PHE A 226 -13.60 15.92 6.22
CA PHE A 226 -14.51 14.96 6.84
C PHE A 226 -15.08 15.43 8.18
N SER A 227 -14.53 16.46 8.80
CA SER A 227 -15.17 17.11 9.94
C SER A 227 -16.54 17.70 9.60
N SER A 228 -16.77 18.11 8.33
CA SER A 228 -18.08 18.60 7.87
C SER A 228 -19.18 17.53 7.91
N TYR A 229 -18.81 16.25 7.89
CA TYR A 229 -19.75 15.14 8.07
C TYR A 229 -20.00 14.79 9.54
N CYS A 230 -19.22 15.33 10.47
CA CYS A 230 -19.15 15.00 11.90
C CYS A 230 -18.76 13.54 12.20
N TYR A 231 -19.54 12.58 11.71
CA TYR A 231 -19.29 11.15 11.86
C TYR A 231 -19.90 10.38 10.67
N ILE A 232 -19.11 9.46 10.12
CA ILE A 232 -19.57 8.53 9.10
C ILE A 232 -19.45 7.13 9.69
N ARG A 233 -20.53 6.37 9.56
CA ARG A 233 -20.52 4.96 9.96
C ARG A 233 -19.51 4.19 9.09
N PRO A 234 -18.68 3.29 9.67
CA PRO A 234 -17.65 2.56 8.92
C PRO A 234 -18.19 1.90 7.65
N GLU A 235 -19.41 1.40 7.65
CA GLU A 235 -20.03 0.74 6.49
C GLU A 235 -20.15 1.65 5.27
N ASN A 236 -20.24 2.97 5.47
CA ASN A 236 -20.32 3.94 4.39
C ASN A 236 -18.96 4.51 3.97
N SER A 237 -17.90 4.24 4.72
CA SER A 237 -16.61 4.93 4.59
C SER A 237 -16.00 4.85 3.19
N THR A 238 -16.04 3.68 2.54
CA THR A 238 -15.50 3.48 1.18
C THR A 238 -16.07 4.47 0.18
N ARG A 239 -17.40 4.62 0.11
CA ARG A 239 -18.06 5.56 -0.81
C ARG A 239 -17.62 7.01 -0.61
N TYR A 240 -17.44 7.43 0.65
CA TYR A 240 -17.03 8.80 0.97
C TYR A 240 -15.55 9.04 0.66
N LEU A 241 -14.69 8.06 0.91
CA LEU A 241 -13.26 8.12 0.57
C LEU A 241 -13.05 8.09 -0.96
N ASN A 242 -13.83 7.28 -1.67
CA ASN A 242 -13.81 7.21 -3.13
C ASN A 242 -14.23 8.54 -3.76
N GLU A 243 -15.30 9.16 -3.24
CA GLU A 243 -15.72 10.49 -3.66
C GLU A 243 -14.60 11.52 -3.53
N PHE A 244 -13.93 11.53 -2.37
CA PHE A 244 -12.86 12.47 -2.10
C PHE A 244 -11.62 12.23 -3.00
N SER A 245 -11.26 10.96 -3.19
CA SER A 245 -10.17 10.55 -4.09
C SER A 245 -10.49 10.95 -5.54
N PHE A 246 -11.71 10.69 -5.99
CA PHE A 246 -12.16 11.01 -7.34
C PHE A 246 -12.07 12.50 -7.64
N LEU A 247 -12.58 13.35 -6.73
CA LEU A 247 -12.51 14.80 -6.89
C LEU A 247 -11.06 15.28 -6.95
N LYS A 248 -10.20 14.76 -6.07
CA LYS A 248 -8.77 15.11 -6.08
C LYS A 248 -8.10 14.72 -7.40
N ASN A 249 -8.38 13.51 -7.91
CA ASN A 249 -7.77 12.99 -9.13
C ASN A 249 -8.31 13.65 -10.39
N ALA A 250 -9.58 14.08 -10.39
CA ALA A 250 -10.14 14.88 -11.47
C ALA A 250 -9.43 16.24 -11.64
N HIS A 251 -8.96 16.85 -10.55
CA HIS A 251 -8.12 18.06 -10.61
C HIS A 251 -6.70 17.80 -11.14
N VAL A 252 -6.23 16.55 -11.07
CA VAL A 252 -4.88 16.17 -11.52
C VAL A 252 -4.89 15.73 -12.98
N PHE A 253 -5.81 14.84 -13.35
CA PHE A 253 -5.85 14.24 -14.68
C PHE A 253 -6.78 14.98 -15.65
N GLY A 254 -7.73 15.78 -15.15
CA GLY A 254 -8.83 16.28 -15.96
C GLY A 254 -9.99 15.28 -16.07
N LEU A 255 -11.13 15.77 -16.54
CA LEU A 255 -12.36 14.99 -16.72
C LEU A 255 -12.48 14.38 -18.14
N ASP A 256 -11.74 14.93 -19.09
CA ASP A 256 -11.58 14.45 -20.48
C ASP A 256 -11.21 12.98 -20.54
N VAL A 257 -10.29 12.54 -19.68
CA VAL A 257 -9.81 11.14 -19.65
C VAL A 257 -10.91 10.14 -19.25
N ILE A 258 -11.95 10.61 -18.57
CA ILE A 258 -13.12 9.77 -18.26
C ILE A 258 -13.95 9.51 -19.53
N CYS A 259 -14.08 10.51 -20.40
CA CYS A 259 -14.92 10.51 -21.59
C CYS A 259 -14.31 9.72 -22.76
N GLU A 260 -12.99 9.83 -22.97
CA GLU A 260 -12.31 9.23 -24.13
C GLU A 260 -12.37 7.70 -24.16
N ASN A 261 -12.38 7.06 -22.98
CA ASN A 261 -12.44 5.61 -22.87
C ASN A 261 -13.82 5.01 -23.22
N GLU A 262 -14.90 5.80 -23.22
CA GLU A 262 -16.22 5.33 -23.66
C GLU A 262 -16.36 5.37 -25.18
N VAL A 263 -15.70 6.31 -25.86
CA VAL A 263 -15.74 6.41 -27.33
C VAL A 263 -15.00 5.23 -27.98
N ALA A 264 -13.88 4.79 -27.38
CA ALA A 264 -13.17 3.58 -27.83
C ALA A 264 -13.99 2.29 -27.65
N LEU A 265 -14.92 2.24 -26.68
CA LEU A 265 -15.81 1.10 -26.43
C LEU A 265 -17.12 1.18 -27.23
N ALA A 266 -17.49 2.35 -27.75
CA ALA A 266 -18.70 2.56 -28.55
C ALA A 266 -18.45 2.55 -30.07
N GLY A 267 -17.19 2.45 -30.51
CA GLY A 267 -16.79 2.44 -31.93
C GLY A 267 -16.52 1.05 -32.52
N ALA A 268 -16.68 -0.03 -31.76
CA ALA A 268 -16.41 -1.40 -32.21
C ALA A 268 -17.64 -2.09 -32.84
N GLU A 269 -18.38 -1.38 -33.68
CA GLU A 269 -19.28 -1.98 -34.68
C GLU A 269 -19.33 -1.03 -35.89
N CYS A 270 -18.52 -1.34 -36.92
CA CYS A 270 -18.83 -1.23 -38.36
C CYS A 270 -17.54 -1.27 -39.21
N SER A 271 -17.41 -2.38 -39.95
CA SER A 271 -16.81 -2.57 -41.28
C SER A 271 -15.35 -2.22 -41.56
N ASP A 272 -14.62 -3.29 -41.86
CA ASP A 272 -13.46 -3.43 -42.75
C ASP A 272 -13.29 -2.36 -43.83
N VAL A 273 -12.11 -1.72 -43.86
CA VAL A 273 -11.36 -1.48 -45.09
C VAL A 273 -9.86 -1.42 -44.79
N ASP A 274 -9.12 -2.17 -45.60
CA ASP A 274 -7.68 -2.38 -45.53
C ASP A 274 -6.82 -1.15 -45.89
N ALA A 275 -5.74 -1.05 -45.12
CA ALA A 275 -4.35 -0.77 -45.55
C ALA A 275 -3.77 0.66 -45.66
N VAL A 276 -2.56 0.73 -45.08
CA VAL A 276 -1.34 1.51 -45.46
C VAL A 276 -0.97 2.76 -44.62
N VAL A 277 -0.03 2.51 -43.70
CA VAL A 277 1.20 3.27 -43.34
C VAL A 277 1.08 4.74 -42.92
N GLY A 278 1.54 5.05 -41.70
CA GLY A 278 2.04 6.39 -41.38
C GLY A 278 2.06 6.78 -39.90
N GLU A 279 3.26 6.72 -39.31
CA GLU A 279 3.77 7.61 -38.25
C GLU A 279 3.29 7.47 -36.79
N THR A 280 4.21 6.90 -36.03
CA THR A 280 4.53 7.15 -34.62
C THR A 280 4.45 8.63 -34.21
N LYS A 281 3.32 9.06 -33.63
CA LYS A 281 3.24 10.32 -32.87
C LYS A 281 3.75 10.14 -31.43
N ARG A 282 5.06 10.28 -31.33
CA ARG A 282 5.90 10.77 -30.23
C ARG A 282 5.12 11.53 -29.13
N TRP A 283 5.03 10.95 -27.94
CA TRP A 283 4.59 11.64 -26.72
C TRP A 283 5.67 12.65 -26.29
N GLY A 284 5.62 13.84 -26.85
CA GLY A 284 6.50 14.96 -26.51
C GLY A 284 5.90 15.82 -25.39
N LYS A 285 6.52 15.79 -24.21
CA LYS A 285 6.79 16.94 -23.34
C LYS A 285 5.58 17.85 -23.01
N LEU A 286 4.77 17.45 -22.02
CA LEU A 286 3.83 18.38 -21.37
C LEU A 286 4.53 19.10 -20.22
N SER A 287 4.97 20.32 -20.50
CA SER A 287 5.48 21.28 -19.52
C SER A 287 4.35 21.89 -18.69
N PHE A 288 4.60 21.96 -17.39
CA PHE A 288 3.82 22.69 -16.39
C PHE A 288 3.74 24.20 -16.69
N GLY A 289 2.54 24.78 -16.51
CA GLY A 289 2.37 26.10 -15.90
C GLY A 289 2.06 27.30 -16.79
N SER A 290 0.95 27.96 -16.44
CA SER A 290 0.69 29.42 -16.37
C SER A 290 -0.27 30.10 -17.37
N ASP A 291 -1.20 30.83 -16.72
CA ASP A 291 -2.05 31.98 -17.10
C ASP A 291 -3.50 31.76 -17.60
N PRO A 292 -4.53 32.27 -16.89
CA PRO A 292 -5.92 32.29 -17.32
C PRO A 292 -6.29 33.68 -17.84
N ARG A 293 -6.25 33.91 -19.17
CA ARG A 293 -7.05 34.94 -19.86
C ARG A 293 -6.83 34.94 -21.39
N GLY A 294 -7.91 34.63 -22.12
CA GLY A 294 -8.19 35.12 -23.49
C GLY A 294 -8.22 34.06 -24.60
N PRO A 295 -8.96 34.27 -25.71
CA PRO A 295 -10.24 34.97 -25.89
C PRO A 295 -11.38 34.01 -26.33
N LEU A 296 -12.62 34.44 -26.08
CA LEU A 296 -13.84 33.87 -26.67
C LEU A 296 -13.82 34.06 -28.20
N GLU A 297 -14.13 33.01 -28.98
CA GLU A 297 -14.98 32.98 -30.21
C GLU A 297 -15.24 31.49 -30.62
N PRO A 298 -16.11 31.17 -31.58
CA PRO A 298 -17.56 31.00 -31.45
C PRO A 298 -18.00 29.52 -31.51
N ALA A 299 -19.19 29.25 -30.97
CA ALA A 299 -19.84 27.95 -30.99
C ALA A 299 -20.12 27.47 -32.42
N VAL A 300 -19.49 26.38 -32.83
CA VAL A 300 -19.85 25.62 -34.04
C VAL A 300 -20.74 24.45 -33.61
N GLY A 301 -22.03 24.58 -33.86
CA GLY A 301 -23.00 23.50 -33.74
C GLY A 301 -22.73 22.43 -34.79
N ILE A 302 -22.51 21.20 -34.35
CA ILE A 302 -22.51 20.00 -35.18
C ILE A 302 -23.44 18.99 -34.51
N GLY A 303 -24.38 18.48 -35.31
CA GLY A 303 -25.57 17.74 -34.89
C GLY A 303 -25.29 16.60 -33.91
N ARG A 304 -26.07 16.60 -32.82
CA ARG A 304 -26.16 15.49 -31.87
C ARG A 304 -26.57 14.21 -32.60
N LYS A 305 -25.65 13.25 -32.78
CA LYS A 305 -26.03 11.84 -32.71
C LYS A 305 -26.56 11.62 -31.30
N GLY A 306 -27.87 11.36 -31.19
CA GLY A 306 -28.52 11.17 -29.91
C GLY A 306 -27.78 10.13 -29.08
N PHE A 307 -27.54 10.46 -27.80
CA PHE A 307 -27.22 9.47 -26.78
C PHE A 307 -28.37 8.47 -26.77
N ALA A 308 -28.23 7.37 -27.51
CA ALA A 308 -29.16 6.26 -27.40
C ALA A 308 -29.06 5.75 -25.96
N LEU A 309 -30.12 5.93 -25.18
CA LEU A 309 -30.30 5.23 -23.92
C LEU A 309 -30.11 3.75 -24.21
N ARG A 310 -29.08 3.13 -23.62
CA ARG A 310 -28.99 1.66 -23.57
C ARG A 310 -30.34 1.17 -23.08
N LYS A 311 -31.05 0.42 -23.93
CA LYS A 311 -32.27 -0.27 -23.52
C LYS A 311 -31.84 -1.22 -22.41
N ASN A 312 -32.29 -0.95 -21.19
CA ASN A 312 -32.10 -1.84 -20.07
C ASN A 312 -33.03 -3.02 -20.31
N ASP A 313 -32.47 -4.17 -20.71
CA ASP A 313 -33.21 -5.41 -20.69
C ASP A 313 -33.72 -5.65 -19.26
N SER A 314 -35.02 -5.88 -19.18
CA SER A 314 -35.82 -5.88 -17.97
C SER A 314 -35.39 -6.97 -16.98
N GLY A 315 -34.61 -6.55 -15.99
CA GLY A 315 -34.57 -7.14 -14.66
C GLY A 315 -34.57 -6.00 -13.65
N SER A 316 -35.74 -5.59 -13.15
CA SER A 316 -35.94 -4.52 -12.17
C SER A 316 -35.40 -4.87 -10.77
N LYS A 317 -34.22 -5.49 -10.68
CA LYS A 317 -33.42 -5.45 -9.46
C LYS A 317 -32.93 -4.02 -9.33
N ASN A 318 -33.09 -3.43 -8.15
CA ASN A 318 -32.69 -2.07 -7.85
C ASN A 318 -31.17 -1.88 -8.06
N TRP A 319 -30.73 -1.68 -9.30
CA TRP A 319 -29.32 -1.62 -9.70
C TRP A 319 -28.52 -0.64 -8.83
N PHE A 320 -29.13 0.51 -8.50
CA PHE A 320 -28.54 1.52 -7.65
C PHE A 320 -28.33 1.04 -6.22
N HIS A 321 -29.29 0.28 -5.66
CA HIS A 321 -29.14 -0.32 -4.34
C HIS A 321 -28.07 -1.43 -4.35
N SER A 322 -27.97 -2.19 -5.45
CA SER A 322 -26.92 -3.19 -5.63
C SER A 322 -25.53 -2.55 -5.65
N LEU A 323 -25.35 -1.46 -6.40
CA LEU A 323 -24.08 -0.72 -6.45
C LEU A 323 -23.75 -0.04 -5.12
N ILE A 324 -24.77 0.47 -4.41
CA ILE A 324 -24.55 0.94 -3.04
C ILE A 324 -23.98 -0.20 -2.21
N GLN A 325 -24.60 -1.38 -2.21
CA GLN A 325 -24.13 -2.53 -1.44
C GLN A 325 -22.72 -2.98 -1.86
N GLU A 326 -22.39 -2.92 -3.15
CA GLU A 326 -21.05 -3.25 -3.66
C GLU A 326 -19.96 -2.35 -3.07
N PHE A 327 -20.22 -1.05 -2.93
CA PHE A 327 -19.29 -0.11 -2.31
C PHE A 327 -19.51 0.06 -0.80
N GLU A 328 -20.29 -0.82 -0.18
CA GLU A 328 -20.42 -0.86 1.27
C GLU A 328 -19.17 -1.52 1.87
N TYR A 329 -18.59 -0.87 2.87
CA TYR A 329 -17.47 -1.43 3.60
C TYR A 329 -18.00 -2.45 4.60
N PHE A 330 -17.52 -3.69 4.53
CA PHE A 330 -17.88 -4.71 5.51
C PHE A 330 -16.82 -4.75 6.61
N PRO A 331 -17.11 -4.27 7.83
CA PRO A 331 -16.19 -4.40 8.95
C PRO A 331 -16.00 -5.88 9.30
N GLU A 332 -14.77 -6.30 9.59
CA GLU A 332 -14.47 -7.65 10.06
C GLU A 332 -15.29 -7.96 11.35
N THR A 333 -16.16 -8.98 11.29
CA THR A 333 -16.94 -9.49 12.44
C THR A 333 -16.11 -10.41 13.32
N GLU A 334 -16.41 -10.44 14.63
CA GLU A 334 -15.65 -11.19 15.64
C GLU A 334 -15.49 -12.69 15.36
N SER A 335 -16.41 -13.33 14.64
CA SER A 335 -16.31 -14.77 14.30
C SER A 335 -15.18 -15.09 13.32
N SER A 336 -14.61 -14.09 12.64
CA SER A 336 -13.38 -14.25 11.84
C SER A 336 -12.11 -14.21 12.70
N LYS A 337 -12.20 -13.79 13.98
CA LYS A 337 -11.04 -13.67 14.88
C LYS A 337 -10.43 -15.03 15.26
N ASP A 338 -11.21 -16.10 15.25
CA ASP A 338 -10.76 -17.42 15.69
C ASP A 338 -10.01 -18.22 14.60
N ASN A 339 -10.26 -17.91 13.31
CA ASN A 339 -9.48 -18.50 12.20
C ASN A 339 -8.37 -17.57 11.69
N VAL A 340 -8.40 -16.27 12.03
CA VAL A 340 -7.29 -15.34 11.81
C VAL A 340 -6.45 -15.27 13.08
N VAL A 341 -5.96 -16.42 13.52
CA VAL A 341 -4.88 -16.53 14.48
C VAL A 341 -3.74 -15.67 13.97
N PHE A 342 -3.55 -14.51 14.60
CA PHE A 342 -2.37 -13.63 14.53
C PHE A 342 -1.47 -13.86 13.31
N GLN A 343 -1.94 -13.46 12.11
CA GLN A 343 -1.01 -13.08 11.05
C GLN A 343 -0.29 -11.84 11.56
N SER A 344 0.81 -12.09 12.26
CA SER A 344 1.63 -11.06 12.85
C SER A 344 1.94 -10.08 11.71
N GLY A 345 1.53 -8.82 11.85
CA GLY A 345 1.77 -7.79 10.84
C GLY A 345 3.26 -7.48 10.62
N PHE A 346 4.14 -8.40 11.00
CA PHE A 346 5.58 -8.35 11.03
C PHE A 346 6.22 -9.34 10.05
N SER A 347 5.57 -10.42 9.59
CA SER A 347 6.25 -11.43 8.77
C SER A 347 5.35 -12.18 7.78
N LEU A 348 5.92 -12.56 6.64
CA LEU A 348 5.33 -13.48 5.69
C LEU A 348 5.44 -14.93 6.17
N LEU A 349 4.34 -15.67 6.09
CA LEU A 349 4.32 -17.12 6.32
C LEU A 349 4.57 -17.87 5.01
N ASN A 350 5.19 -19.03 5.08
CA ASN A 350 5.30 -19.92 3.92
C ASN A 350 3.92 -20.49 3.59
N SER A 351 3.52 -20.45 2.31
CA SER A 351 2.21 -20.93 1.87
C SER A 351 2.13 -22.46 1.92
N PRO A 352 0.96 -23.06 2.18
CA PRO A 352 0.80 -24.52 2.14
C PRO A 352 1.18 -25.15 0.79
N ALA A 353 0.99 -24.41 -0.31
CA ALA A 353 1.40 -24.83 -1.65
C ALA A 353 2.92 -24.93 -1.77
N SER A 354 3.65 -23.95 -1.21
CA SER A 354 5.13 -23.94 -1.21
C SER A 354 5.76 -25.06 -0.38
N LEU A 355 4.99 -25.80 0.43
CA LEU A 355 5.48 -26.86 1.31
C LEU A 355 5.42 -28.27 0.71
N LYS A 356 4.70 -28.48 -0.41
CA LYS A 356 4.39 -29.82 -0.94
C LYS A 356 5.58 -30.52 -1.62
N ASP A 357 6.47 -29.76 -2.27
CA ASP A 357 7.55 -30.31 -3.12
C ASP A 357 8.96 -30.00 -2.57
N VAL A 358 9.10 -29.95 -1.25
CA VAL A 358 10.31 -29.44 -0.59
C VAL A 358 11.08 -30.54 0.13
N ASN A 359 12.41 -30.49 0.05
CA ASN A 359 13.31 -31.37 0.81
C ASN A 359 12.94 -31.36 2.31
N SER A 360 12.92 -32.54 2.96
CA SER A 360 12.51 -32.74 4.36
C SER A 360 13.20 -31.80 5.36
N LEU A 361 14.49 -31.51 5.15
CA LEU A 361 15.24 -30.56 5.99
C LEU A 361 14.74 -29.12 5.85
N LEU A 362 14.43 -28.71 4.63
CA LEU A 362 13.93 -27.36 4.34
C LEU A 362 12.47 -27.21 4.81
N LEU A 363 11.65 -28.25 4.62
CA LEU A 363 10.29 -28.32 5.13
C LEU A 363 10.23 -28.14 6.66
N LYS A 364 11.14 -28.80 7.40
CA LYS A 364 11.23 -28.65 8.85
C LYS A 364 11.49 -27.20 9.29
N GLU A 365 12.39 -26.51 8.57
CA GLU A 365 12.74 -25.11 8.87
C GLU A 365 11.63 -24.12 8.47
N MET A 366 10.95 -24.36 7.36
CA MET A 366 9.80 -23.55 6.93
C MET A 366 8.62 -23.69 7.90
N ASN A 367 8.38 -24.90 8.41
CA ASN A 367 7.39 -25.15 9.46
C ASN A 367 7.79 -24.47 10.77
N ALA A 368 9.07 -24.55 11.17
CA ALA A 368 9.56 -23.87 12.38
C ALA A 368 9.37 -22.34 12.30
N HIS A 369 9.60 -21.73 11.13
CA HIS A 369 9.28 -20.32 10.89
C HIS A 369 7.79 -20.04 11.05
N ASN A 370 6.93 -20.83 10.41
CA ASN A 370 5.49 -20.65 10.51
C ASN A 370 5.00 -20.79 11.97
N THR A 371 5.51 -21.77 12.71
CA THR A 371 5.21 -21.96 14.13
C THR A 371 5.69 -20.77 14.97
N PHE A 372 6.88 -20.23 14.74
CA PHE A 372 7.42 -19.09 15.48
C PHE A 372 6.53 -17.84 15.37
N TRP A 373 6.00 -17.57 14.17
CA TRP A 373 5.17 -16.40 13.93
C TRP A 373 3.71 -16.57 14.36
N SER A 374 3.22 -17.82 14.37
CA SER A 374 1.91 -18.16 14.91
C SER A 374 1.88 -18.24 16.45
N ASP A 375 3.02 -18.45 17.10
CA ASP A 375 3.13 -18.54 18.56
C ASP A 375 2.95 -17.18 19.23
N GLN A 376 1.86 -17.04 19.99
CA GLN A 376 1.49 -15.81 20.71
C GLN A 376 2.39 -15.52 21.93
N ASN A 377 3.14 -16.50 22.42
CA ASN A 377 3.94 -16.37 23.64
C ASN A 377 5.35 -15.77 23.41
N ARG A 378 5.71 -15.48 22.16
CA ARG A 378 7.02 -14.91 21.81
C ARG A 378 7.11 -13.44 22.16
N THR A 379 8.28 -13.05 22.68
CA THR A 379 8.49 -11.66 23.10
C THR A 379 8.63 -10.72 21.88
N PRO A 380 8.20 -9.45 21.98
CA PRO A 380 8.37 -8.47 20.91
C PRO A 380 9.83 -8.29 20.46
N ILE A 381 10.78 -8.42 21.39
CA ILE A 381 12.22 -8.31 21.12
C ILE A 381 12.69 -9.46 20.21
N GLN A 382 12.26 -10.69 20.48
CA GLN A 382 12.60 -11.86 19.65
C GLN A 382 12.06 -11.68 18.23
N ARG A 383 10.78 -11.28 18.10
CA ARG A 383 10.16 -11.03 16.80
C ARG A 383 10.87 -9.92 16.01
N LYS A 384 11.25 -8.82 16.68
CA LYS A 384 11.98 -7.72 16.04
C LYS A 384 13.36 -8.16 15.52
N LYS A 385 14.11 -8.95 16.30
CA LYS A 385 15.41 -9.49 15.87
C LYS A 385 15.27 -10.41 14.68
N GLU A 386 14.32 -11.35 14.74
CA GLU A 386 14.08 -12.28 13.63
C GLU A 386 13.67 -11.55 12.35
N LEU A 387 12.76 -10.57 12.45
CA LEU A 387 12.36 -9.73 11.34
C LEU A 387 13.55 -9.03 10.67
N GLN A 388 14.50 -8.52 11.46
CA GLN A 388 15.68 -7.86 10.92
C GLN A 388 16.55 -8.85 10.12
N HIS A 389 16.68 -10.10 10.57
CA HIS A 389 17.36 -11.15 9.82
C HIS A 389 16.60 -11.52 8.54
N GLN A 390 15.26 -11.61 8.58
CA GLN A 390 14.44 -11.84 7.38
C GLN A 390 14.64 -10.75 6.33
N LYS A 391 14.58 -9.48 6.76
CA LYS A 391 14.79 -8.32 5.89
C LYS A 391 16.18 -8.37 5.25
N THR A 392 17.20 -8.64 6.05
CA THR A 392 18.59 -8.80 5.58
C THR A 392 18.70 -9.94 4.57
N ALA A 393 18.07 -11.09 4.87
CA ALA A 393 18.10 -12.27 4.03
C ALA A 393 17.45 -12.04 2.66
N SER A 394 16.29 -11.38 2.62
CA SER A 394 15.63 -11.03 1.36
C SER A 394 16.42 -10.03 0.53
N LYS A 395 17.05 -9.02 1.16
CA LYS A 395 17.95 -8.10 0.43
C LYS A 395 19.11 -8.83 -0.25
N ILE A 396 19.77 -9.73 0.49
CA ILE A 396 20.85 -10.57 -0.05
C ILE A 396 20.30 -11.43 -1.20
N TRP A 397 19.12 -12.01 -1.04
CA TRP A 397 18.48 -12.85 -2.05
C TRP A 397 18.17 -12.08 -3.34
N ASN A 398 17.59 -10.89 -3.21
CA ASN A 398 17.23 -10.03 -4.33
C ASN A 398 18.49 -9.59 -5.10
N LEU A 399 19.51 -9.11 -4.39
CA LEU A 399 20.79 -8.71 -4.99
C LEU A 399 21.45 -9.85 -5.80
N ILE A 400 21.45 -11.08 -5.26
CA ILE A 400 22.02 -12.24 -5.95
C ILE A 400 21.12 -12.69 -7.12
N SER A 401 19.81 -12.51 -7.01
CA SER A 401 18.85 -12.90 -8.05
C SER A 401 18.93 -12.01 -9.28
N ASP A 402 19.19 -10.72 -9.10
CA ASP A 402 19.39 -9.78 -10.23
C ASP A 402 20.69 -10.07 -10.99
N GLY A 403 21.67 -10.67 -10.32
CA GLY A 403 22.97 -10.97 -10.90
C GLY A 403 23.84 -9.74 -11.12
N LYS A 404 25.03 -9.95 -11.69
CA LYS A 404 25.89 -8.87 -12.17
C LYS A 404 25.69 -8.72 -13.68
N GLU A 405 25.85 -7.51 -14.20
CA GLU A 405 25.83 -7.23 -15.65
C GLU A 405 26.80 -8.14 -16.42
N ASN A 406 27.96 -8.43 -15.82
CA ASN A 406 29.01 -9.25 -16.42
C ASN A 406 28.75 -10.77 -16.28
N GLY A 407 27.60 -11.20 -15.74
CA GLY A 407 27.25 -12.60 -15.49
C GLY A 407 28.07 -13.30 -14.41
N SER A 408 28.93 -12.57 -13.69
CA SER A 408 29.76 -13.13 -12.61
C SER A 408 29.00 -13.21 -11.28
N TYR A 409 29.52 -14.01 -10.35
CA TYR A 409 28.89 -14.17 -9.03
C TYR A 409 29.31 -13.06 -8.07
N TYR A 410 28.39 -12.65 -7.18
CA TYR A 410 28.74 -11.81 -6.05
C TYR A 410 29.52 -12.60 -5.00
N SER A 411 30.59 -12.00 -4.48
CA SER A 411 31.32 -12.46 -3.30
C SER A 411 30.61 -12.06 -2.01
N VAL A 412 30.94 -12.73 -0.90
CA VAL A 412 30.37 -12.38 0.41
C VAL A 412 30.80 -10.97 0.79
N SER A 413 32.06 -10.59 0.53
CA SER A 413 32.57 -9.26 0.86
C SER A 413 31.89 -8.16 0.02
N GLU A 414 31.68 -8.38 -1.28
CA GLU A 414 30.92 -7.43 -2.13
C GLU A 414 29.48 -7.24 -1.64
N VAL A 415 28.78 -8.34 -1.30
CA VAL A 415 27.40 -8.25 -0.76
C VAL A 415 27.38 -7.45 0.53
N CYS A 416 28.34 -7.68 1.44
CA CYS A 416 28.44 -6.93 2.69
C CYS A 416 28.67 -5.43 2.46
N ASN A 417 29.53 -5.10 1.49
CA ASN A 417 29.84 -3.71 1.16
C ASN A 417 28.65 -3.01 0.48
N LEU A 418 28.02 -3.63 -0.51
CA LEU A 418 26.90 -3.05 -1.27
C LEU A 418 25.65 -2.83 -0.42
N LEU A 419 25.39 -3.72 0.53
CA LEU A 419 24.22 -3.63 1.41
C LEU A 419 24.51 -2.96 2.75
N ASN A 420 25.76 -2.57 3.01
CA ASN A 420 26.24 -2.05 4.29
C ASN A 420 25.86 -2.96 5.48
N ILE A 421 26.09 -4.27 5.34
CA ILE A 421 25.75 -5.29 6.35
C ILE A 421 27.01 -5.81 7.01
N HIS A 422 26.97 -5.98 8.34
CA HIS A 422 28.05 -6.63 9.07
C HIS A 422 28.24 -8.10 8.65
N LYS A 423 29.49 -8.47 8.35
CA LYS A 423 29.86 -9.79 7.82
C LYS A 423 29.34 -10.98 8.64
N ILE A 424 29.28 -10.86 9.97
CA ILE A 424 28.74 -11.90 10.86
C ILE A 424 27.26 -12.18 10.56
N SER A 425 26.46 -11.12 10.37
CA SER A 425 25.02 -11.24 10.10
C SER A 425 24.78 -11.86 8.73
N ALA A 426 25.54 -11.45 7.71
CA ALA A 426 25.47 -12.05 6.38
C ALA A 426 25.87 -13.54 6.40
N MET A 427 26.98 -13.88 7.08
CA MET A 427 27.45 -15.26 7.16
C MET A 427 26.49 -16.19 7.92
N LEU A 428 25.77 -15.69 8.94
CA LEU A 428 24.74 -16.45 9.64
C LEU A 428 23.65 -16.92 8.66
N ILE A 429 23.16 -16.02 7.81
CA ILE A 429 22.14 -16.29 6.79
C ILE A 429 22.69 -17.25 5.72
N LEU A 430 23.85 -16.94 5.14
CA LEU A 430 24.44 -17.73 4.05
C LEU A 430 24.81 -19.15 4.49
N ARG A 431 25.30 -19.35 5.72
CA ARG A 431 25.57 -20.70 6.26
C ARG A 431 24.29 -21.53 6.36
N LYS A 432 23.18 -20.92 6.76
CA LYS A 432 21.88 -21.59 6.80
C LYS A 432 21.42 -21.99 5.41
N TRP A 433 21.54 -21.09 4.43
CA TRP A 433 21.19 -21.37 3.03
C TRP A 433 22.05 -22.47 2.40
N LEU A 434 23.35 -22.53 2.72
CA LEU A 434 24.25 -23.60 2.28
C LEU A 434 23.84 -24.96 2.85
N LYS A 435 23.51 -25.02 4.16
CA LYS A 435 23.03 -26.24 4.82
C LYS A 435 21.74 -26.77 4.16
N LEU A 436 20.87 -25.84 3.76
CA LEU A 436 19.59 -26.14 3.10
C LEU A 436 19.70 -26.26 1.57
N LYS A 437 20.91 -26.18 1.01
CA LYS A 437 21.20 -26.27 -0.43
C LYS A 437 20.43 -25.25 -1.29
N LEU A 438 20.11 -24.09 -0.75
CA LEU A 438 19.48 -22.97 -1.49
C LEU A 438 20.48 -22.25 -2.39
N ILE A 439 21.73 -22.22 -1.95
CA ILE A 439 22.87 -21.63 -2.66
C ILE A 439 24.03 -22.62 -2.74
N GLU A 440 24.93 -22.40 -3.69
CA GLU A 440 26.18 -23.13 -3.86
C GLU A 440 27.38 -22.18 -3.79
N LYS A 441 28.51 -22.69 -3.27
CA LYS A 441 29.78 -21.95 -3.28
C LYS A 441 30.44 -22.07 -4.64
N ARG A 442 30.93 -20.95 -5.18
CA ARG A 442 31.76 -20.88 -6.39
C ARG A 442 33.09 -20.20 -6.08
N ARG A 443 34.10 -20.53 -6.86
CA ARG A 443 35.42 -19.89 -6.77
C ARG A 443 35.36 -18.56 -7.52
N ILE A 444 35.90 -17.50 -6.92
CA ILE A 444 35.93 -16.16 -7.52
C ILE A 444 37.31 -15.88 -8.14
N ASN A 445 38.39 -16.40 -7.56
CA ASN A 445 39.76 -16.23 -8.05
C ASN A 445 40.61 -17.52 -7.83
N GLN A 446 41.76 -17.62 -8.51
CA GLN A 446 42.76 -18.70 -8.30
C GLN A 446 43.53 -18.57 -6.96
N ALA A 447 43.50 -17.39 -6.31
CA ALA A 447 44.24 -17.11 -5.09
C ALA A 447 43.63 -17.76 -3.82
N CYS A 448 44.49 -18.13 -2.86
CA CYS A 448 44.18 -18.93 -1.68
C CYS A 448 43.55 -18.17 -0.50
N TYR A 449 42.74 -17.13 -0.73
CA TYR A 449 42.01 -16.50 0.38
C TYR A 449 41.11 -17.50 1.10
N ASN A 450 40.93 -17.32 2.42
CA ASN A 450 40.27 -18.27 3.30
C ASN A 450 38.84 -18.58 2.82
N ARG A 451 38.71 -19.71 2.10
CA ARG A 451 37.49 -20.16 1.38
C ARG A 451 36.31 -20.47 2.30
N SER A 452 36.54 -20.49 3.61
CA SER A 452 35.50 -20.62 4.62
C SER A 452 34.74 -19.29 4.86
N ILE A 453 35.36 -18.16 4.49
CA ILE A 453 34.93 -16.80 4.86
C ILE A 453 34.43 -15.99 3.65
N ASP A 454 35.05 -16.13 2.47
CA ASP A 454 34.64 -15.41 1.27
C ASP A 454 34.60 -16.34 0.05
N PHE A 455 33.48 -16.35 -0.66
CA PHE A 455 33.20 -17.24 -1.80
C PHE A 455 32.12 -16.65 -2.69
N GLY A 456 32.07 -17.10 -3.95
CA GLY A 456 31.08 -16.68 -4.93
C GLY A 456 29.75 -17.35 -4.65
N ILE A 457 28.67 -16.59 -4.61
CA ILE A 457 27.36 -17.10 -4.26
C ILE A 457 26.59 -17.42 -5.54
N LYS A 458 26.32 -18.70 -5.78
CA LYS A 458 25.44 -19.15 -6.88
C LYS A 458 24.08 -19.54 -6.33
N LYS A 459 23.01 -18.90 -6.83
CA LYS A 459 21.63 -19.26 -6.52
C LYS A 459 21.25 -20.60 -7.16
N LYS A 460 20.56 -21.45 -6.40
CA LYS A 460 20.06 -22.76 -6.87
C LYS A 460 18.55 -22.87 -6.78
N ALA A 461 17.96 -22.41 -5.68
CA ALA A 461 16.52 -22.42 -5.51
C ALA A 461 15.86 -21.31 -6.36
N LYS A 462 14.67 -21.60 -6.91
CA LYS A 462 13.90 -20.65 -7.73
C LYS A 462 13.31 -19.54 -6.86
N GLU A 463 12.65 -19.94 -5.78
CA GLU A 463 11.95 -19.05 -4.85
C GLU A 463 12.70 -18.87 -3.53
N PHE A 464 12.41 -17.77 -2.84
CA PHE A 464 12.96 -17.46 -1.52
C PHE A 464 12.05 -18.05 -0.42
N PRO A 465 12.47 -19.10 0.30
CA PRO A 465 11.70 -19.60 1.44
C PRO A 465 11.92 -18.72 2.67
N TYR A 466 10.87 -18.52 3.48
CA TYR A 466 11.02 -17.87 4.78
C TYR A 466 11.52 -18.87 5.82
N LEU A 467 12.63 -18.54 6.49
CA LEU A 467 13.36 -19.47 7.36
C LEU A 467 13.72 -18.80 8.67
N LEU A 468 13.55 -19.48 9.80
CA LEU A 468 13.91 -18.92 11.10
C LEU A 468 15.43 -18.75 11.25
N TYR A 469 16.01 -17.56 11.26
CA TYR A 469 17.48 -17.42 11.32
C TYR A 469 18.03 -17.48 12.75
N THR A 470 17.21 -17.19 13.75
CA THR A 470 17.62 -17.17 15.14
C THR A 470 17.30 -18.48 15.87
N ASN A 471 18.29 -19.00 16.59
CA ASN A 471 18.09 -20.10 17.54
C ASN A 471 17.70 -19.50 18.90
N PHE A 472 16.44 -19.13 19.09
CA PHE A 472 15.96 -18.78 20.42
C PHE A 472 15.95 -20.05 21.28
N LYS A 473 16.68 -20.05 22.41
CA LYS A 473 16.49 -21.10 23.42
C LYS A 473 15.04 -21.03 23.87
N ASP A 474 14.30 -22.12 23.71
CA ASP A 474 12.96 -22.19 24.27
C ASP A 474 13.05 -21.97 25.78
N LYS A 475 12.11 -21.18 26.29
CA LYS A 475 11.97 -20.98 27.74
C LYS A 475 11.69 -22.37 28.29
N LYS A 476 12.63 -22.97 29.03
CA LYS A 476 12.36 -24.21 29.76
C LYS A 476 11.07 -23.97 30.54
N SER A 477 10.03 -24.77 30.29
CA SER A 477 8.88 -24.78 31.18
C SER A 477 9.44 -25.04 32.57
N ASN A 478 9.22 -24.12 33.50
CA ASN A 478 9.51 -24.40 34.90
C ASN A 478 8.51 -25.48 35.34
N GLY A 479 8.87 -26.75 35.13
CA GLY A 479 8.10 -27.91 35.58
C GLY A 479 7.88 -27.96 37.10
N THR A 480 8.44 -27.00 37.83
CA THR A 480 8.19 -26.77 39.25
C THR A 480 6.84 -26.11 39.56
N LEU A 481 6.12 -25.52 38.59
CA LEU A 481 4.81 -24.89 38.83
C LEU A 481 3.60 -25.82 38.61
N GLU A 482 3.79 -26.99 38.01
CA GLU A 482 2.73 -28.02 37.86
C GLU A 482 2.68 -29.02 39.02
N ARG A 483 3.56 -28.89 40.03
CA ARG A 483 3.52 -29.71 41.27
C ARG A 483 2.82 -29.03 42.45
N LEU A 484 2.20 -27.86 42.24
CA LEU A 484 1.46 -27.12 43.27
C LEU A 484 0.05 -26.73 42.78
N LYS A 485 -0.62 -27.64 42.07
CA LYS A 485 -2.07 -27.61 41.89
C LYS A 485 -2.67 -28.94 42.29
#